data_AF-A0AAD3NN96-F1
#
_entry.id   AF-A0AAD3NN96-F1
#
_cell.length_a   1.000
_cell.length_b   1.000
_cell.length_c   1.000
_cell.angle_alpha   90.00
_cell.angle_beta   90.00
_cell.angle_gamma   90.00
#
_symmetry.space_group_name_H-M   'P 1'
#
loop_
_entity.id
_entity.type
_entity.pdbx_description
1 polymer ?
#
loop_
_entity_poly.entity_id
_entity_poly.type
_entity_poly.pdbx_seq_one_letter_code
_entity_poly.pdbx_strand_id
1 'polypeptide(L)'
;MTGYWTINQGGNARRKLLCPTETHSIDIKGPVFLRVQGYPCNRQESRALSFSEEKAHWQIPMNEVNIICDVTTKDDVLYVATCNPVSLYSMKERGETIQCMELYDIFPRTISGVWQPFVTIAPLGSPLDGQVVLHEEQSNTVLHLDLVTGAVRRLMLSPDSEQPTTRASNWWSNKEQQGGHKMCSDFAHKNWLLFYKEDGNQLEVLDVLEGRVHSISLPINLRSVFLVAEDRWLLLESNTNKKFLLTKPMHMAAEDSGVCQLHSISEDSVSSGHGVSSAEVSVPQMVSCEQLPNENLSAALDQKIVSPNRILADTGSFARVVVGFPDLMSPNEVYSFKRPVDLSVMKSNESGAHMFLRGGLRSSTAKRENCVSLLSANQVVRALPPTKVPLKEVYPKDVTPPMTAAYLEVTDLSSKKVKYIPVPRSMTVSPYTSWLSKVSESDVLIAPLGSGGVVTVDMGGYVRLWETGLDTLQRSLMEWRNMIGTEDGRPLQITIQRDSGLDVTAPKHGKIDPNNAPHVGGNQWAGGTGGRDTAGLGGKGGPYRLDAGHKVYQVSQTEKDAVPEEVRRAAREMAEKAFKERLKEIDMSEYDAATYERFSSAVSRQVQSLRIILDSLQ
;
A
#
# COMPACT_ATOMS: atom_id res chain seq x y z
N MET A 1 13.26 -7.29 -25.02
CA MET A 1 12.76 -6.23 -25.92
C MET A 1 11.77 -6.84 -26.91
N THR A 2 10.64 -6.19 -27.17
CA THR A 2 9.54 -6.71 -28.00
C THR A 2 9.00 -5.72 -29.01
N GLY A 3 9.29 -4.42 -28.87
CA GLY A 3 8.86 -3.39 -29.81
C GLY A 3 9.36 -2.01 -29.43
N TYR A 4 8.89 -1.01 -30.17
CA TYR A 4 9.16 0.40 -29.95
C TYR A 4 7.86 1.21 -29.93
N TRP A 5 7.84 2.26 -29.12
CA TRP A 5 6.81 3.29 -29.15
C TRP A 5 7.43 4.58 -29.69
N THR A 6 6.94 5.05 -30.83
CA THR A 6 7.41 6.29 -31.44
C THR A 6 6.37 7.37 -31.26
N ILE A 7 6.75 8.47 -30.58
CA ILE A 7 5.89 9.63 -30.41
C ILE A 7 6.02 10.49 -31.67
N ASN A 8 4.98 10.51 -32.48
CA ASN A 8 5.02 11.23 -33.75
C ASN A 8 4.83 12.73 -33.50
N GLN A 9 5.93 13.49 -33.56
CA GLN A 9 5.92 14.96 -33.46
C GLN A 9 5.51 15.68 -34.76
N GLY A 10 5.26 14.92 -35.83
CA GLY A 10 4.71 15.42 -37.09
C GLY A 10 5.70 15.38 -38.25
N GLY A 11 5.35 14.57 -39.26
CA GLY A 11 5.64 14.94 -40.64
C GLY A 11 4.79 16.18 -41.00
N ASN A 12 5.46 17.23 -41.47
CA ASN A 12 4.96 18.58 -41.80
C ASN A 12 4.45 19.43 -40.62
N ALA A 13 5.12 20.59 -40.45
CA ALA A 13 4.92 21.63 -39.43
C ALA A 13 3.52 22.30 -39.37
N ARG A 14 2.47 21.71 -39.96
CA ARG A 14 1.10 22.26 -40.03
C ARG A 14 0.02 21.46 -39.27
N ARG A 15 0.33 20.35 -38.60
CA ARG A 15 -0.64 19.58 -37.80
C ARG A 15 -0.14 19.22 -36.40
N LYS A 16 0.31 20.22 -35.62
CA LYS A 16 0.26 20.06 -34.16
C LYS A 16 -1.21 20.09 -33.75
N LEU A 17 -1.72 18.99 -33.19
CA LEU A 17 -3.08 18.94 -32.66
C LEU A 17 -3.09 19.74 -31.35
N LEU A 18 -3.42 21.01 -31.47
CA LEU A 18 -3.57 21.91 -30.34
C LEU A 18 -4.93 21.66 -29.67
N CYS A 19 -4.89 21.47 -28.36
CA CYS A 19 -6.06 21.24 -27.53
C CYS A 19 -6.32 22.52 -26.71
N PRO A 20 -7.33 23.34 -27.07
CA PRO A 20 -7.60 24.59 -26.36
C PRO A 20 -8.03 24.29 -24.92
N THR A 21 -7.59 25.18 -24.02
CA THR A 21 -7.85 25.07 -22.58
C THR A 21 -8.60 26.30 -22.10
N GLU A 22 -9.76 26.10 -21.50
CA GLU A 22 -10.55 27.14 -20.84
C GLU A 22 -10.47 26.95 -19.32
N THR A 23 -10.45 28.05 -18.56
CA THR A 23 -10.36 28.00 -17.10
C THR A 23 -11.51 28.77 -16.48
N HIS A 24 -12.21 28.15 -15.54
CA HIS A 24 -13.28 28.77 -14.77
C HIS A 24 -13.17 28.42 -13.29
N SER A 25 -13.74 29.27 -12.44
CA SER A 25 -13.88 28.99 -11.01
C SER A 25 -14.97 27.95 -10.77
N ILE A 26 -14.76 27.04 -9.82
CA ILE A 26 -15.75 26.04 -9.46
C ILE A 26 -16.89 26.65 -8.62
N ASP A 27 -18.13 26.23 -8.90
CA ASP A 27 -19.26 26.49 -8.01
C ASP A 27 -19.36 25.38 -6.94
N ILE A 28 -19.55 25.79 -5.68
CA ILE A 28 -19.52 24.90 -4.51
C ILE A 28 -20.83 25.03 -3.76
N LYS A 29 -21.58 23.92 -3.67
CA LYS A 29 -22.82 23.85 -2.88
C LYS A 29 -22.58 23.20 -1.52
N GLY A 30 -23.19 23.75 -0.47
CA GLY A 30 -23.02 23.31 0.91
C GLY A 30 -22.19 24.30 1.75
N PRO A 31 -21.57 23.88 2.86
CA PRO A 31 -21.47 22.51 3.35
C PRO A 31 -22.76 22.01 4.01
N VAL A 32 -23.03 20.71 3.87
CA VAL A 32 -23.94 19.96 4.75
C VAL A 32 -23.09 19.16 5.71
N PHE A 33 -23.45 19.13 6.99
CA PHE A 33 -22.72 18.37 7.99
C PHE A 33 -23.38 17.02 8.22
N LEU A 34 -22.63 15.95 7.99
CA LEU A 34 -23.06 14.58 8.25
C LEU A 34 -22.30 14.01 9.44
N ARG A 35 -22.94 13.05 10.12
CA ARG A 35 -22.35 12.38 11.27
C ARG A 35 -21.29 11.38 10.82
N VAL A 36 -20.07 11.52 11.34
CA VAL A 36 -19.02 10.50 11.25
C VAL A 36 -19.15 9.57 12.45
N GLN A 37 -19.40 8.29 12.19
CA GLN A 37 -19.61 7.26 13.20
C GLN A 37 -18.34 6.43 13.37
N GLY A 38 -17.93 6.17 14.61
CA GLY A 38 -16.79 5.30 14.92
C GLY A 38 -17.27 3.92 15.38
N TYR A 39 -16.74 2.88 14.77
CA TYR A 39 -17.00 1.48 15.10
C TYR A 39 -15.71 0.80 15.57
N PRO A 40 -15.76 -0.02 16.63
CA PRO A 40 -14.60 -0.81 17.03
C PRO A 40 -14.27 -1.86 15.95
N CYS A 41 -12.99 -2.01 15.64
CA CYS A 41 -12.50 -2.97 14.67
C CYS A 41 -11.94 -4.21 15.37
N ASN A 42 -12.48 -5.38 15.06
CA ASN A 42 -11.88 -6.64 15.50
C ASN A 42 -10.80 -7.09 14.50
N ARG A 43 -9.62 -6.47 14.62
CA ARG A 43 -8.46 -6.81 13.78
C ARG A 43 -7.80 -8.09 14.28
N GLN A 44 -7.56 -9.02 13.36
CA GLN A 44 -6.85 -10.27 13.62
C GLN A 44 -5.49 -10.26 12.93
N GLU A 45 -4.44 -10.61 13.68
CA GLU A 45 -3.08 -10.76 13.15
C GLU A 45 -2.88 -12.17 12.62
N SER A 46 -2.82 -12.31 11.29
CA SER A 46 -2.73 -13.62 10.61
C SER A 46 -1.39 -14.32 10.89
N ARG A 47 -0.35 -13.54 11.21
CA ARG A 47 0.98 -14.03 11.57
C ARG A 47 1.12 -14.45 13.03
N ALA A 48 0.04 -14.50 13.81
CA ALA A 48 0.12 -14.90 15.22
C ALA A 48 0.59 -16.36 15.39
N LEU A 49 0.16 -17.28 14.51
CA LEU A 49 0.48 -18.71 14.61
C LEU A 49 1.45 -19.18 13.54
N SER A 50 1.31 -18.69 12.32
CA SER A 50 2.13 -19.09 11.16
C SER A 50 2.50 -17.88 10.34
N PHE A 51 3.76 -17.80 9.91
CA PHE A 51 4.18 -16.74 9.01
C PHE A 51 3.67 -16.99 7.58
N SER A 52 2.92 -16.02 7.04
CA SER A 52 2.43 -16.00 5.66
C SER A 52 2.49 -14.58 5.07
N GLU A 53 2.21 -14.45 3.78
CA GLU A 53 2.10 -13.15 3.09
C GLU A 53 0.97 -12.29 3.64
N GLU A 54 -0.08 -12.89 4.21
CA GLU A 54 -1.17 -12.16 4.89
C GLU A 54 -0.65 -11.62 6.23
N LYS A 55 -0.71 -10.30 6.41
CA LYS A 55 -0.32 -9.64 7.66
C LYS A 55 -1.44 -9.69 8.69
N ALA A 56 -2.59 -9.13 8.30
CA ALA A 56 -3.74 -8.98 9.17
C ALA A 56 -5.02 -8.84 8.34
N HIS A 57 -6.15 -9.08 8.99
CA HIS A 57 -7.47 -8.90 8.39
C HIS A 57 -8.51 -8.44 9.41
N TRP A 58 -9.59 -7.84 8.89
CA TRP A 58 -10.76 -7.44 9.66
C TRP A 58 -11.98 -7.32 8.75
N GLN A 59 -13.16 -7.16 9.34
CA GLN A 59 -14.41 -6.95 8.61
C GLN A 59 -14.95 -5.55 8.85
N ILE A 60 -15.36 -4.86 7.79
CA ILE A 60 -16.07 -3.58 7.94
C ILE A 60 -17.52 -3.80 8.37
N PRO A 61 -18.12 -2.89 9.17
CA PRO A 61 -19.48 -3.03 9.67
C PRO A 61 -20.51 -2.63 8.59
N MET A 62 -20.60 -3.43 7.52
CA MET A 62 -21.55 -3.25 6.42
C MET A 62 -22.68 -4.29 6.46
N ASN A 63 -23.83 -3.95 5.86
CA ASN A 63 -24.93 -4.90 5.68
C ASN A 63 -24.69 -5.78 4.43
N GLU A 64 -25.31 -6.95 4.38
CA GLU A 64 -25.20 -7.87 3.24
C GLU A 64 -25.71 -7.27 1.91
N VAL A 65 -26.58 -6.26 1.98
CA VAL A 65 -27.09 -5.55 0.80
C VAL A 65 -26.10 -4.53 0.22
N ASN A 66 -25.07 -4.16 1.00
CA ASN A 66 -24.05 -3.22 0.55
C ASN A 66 -23.16 -3.88 -0.51
N ILE A 67 -22.68 -3.05 -1.43
CA ILE A 67 -21.79 -3.48 -2.52
C ILE A 67 -20.53 -2.63 -2.44
N ILE A 68 -19.37 -3.26 -2.33
CA ILE A 68 -18.09 -2.56 -2.39
C ILE A 68 -17.88 -2.05 -3.82
N CYS A 69 -17.63 -0.75 -3.97
CA CYS A 69 -17.51 -0.08 -5.27
C CYS A 69 -16.06 0.33 -5.56
N ASP A 70 -15.33 0.82 -4.56
CA ASP A 70 -13.93 1.24 -4.71
C ASP A 70 -13.13 1.12 -3.41
N VAL A 71 -11.82 0.97 -3.55
CA VAL A 71 -10.84 0.85 -2.46
C VAL A 71 -9.61 1.65 -2.84
N THR A 72 -9.11 2.45 -1.91
CA THR A 72 -7.85 3.20 -2.09
C THR A 72 -7.15 3.39 -0.75
N THR A 73 -5.87 3.71 -0.78
CA THR A 73 -5.07 3.98 0.42
C THR A 73 -4.30 5.27 0.28
N LYS A 74 -4.04 5.92 1.42
CA LYS A 74 -3.18 7.09 1.53
C LYS A 74 -2.65 7.24 2.95
N ASP A 75 -1.36 7.49 3.12
CA ASP A 75 -0.71 7.80 4.41
C ASP A 75 -1.13 6.84 5.53
N ASP A 76 -1.04 5.53 5.24
CA ASP A 76 -1.46 4.43 6.12
C ASP A 76 -2.96 4.46 6.48
N VAL A 77 -3.81 5.18 5.74
CA VAL A 77 -5.26 5.17 5.85
C VAL A 77 -5.87 4.44 4.67
N LEU A 78 -6.70 3.44 4.97
CA LEU A 78 -7.54 2.74 4.01
C LEU A 78 -8.89 3.45 3.88
N TYR A 79 -9.36 3.59 2.64
CA TYR A 79 -10.70 4.06 2.32
C TYR A 79 -11.45 3.01 1.52
N VAL A 80 -12.69 2.73 1.90
CA VAL A 80 -13.58 1.79 1.21
C VAL A 80 -14.92 2.47 0.98
N ALA A 81 -15.36 2.53 -0.28
CA ALA A 81 -16.68 3.05 -0.64
C ALA A 81 -17.63 1.91 -0.92
N THR A 82 -18.81 1.97 -0.30
CA THR A 82 -19.91 1.08 -0.61
C THR A 82 -21.01 1.80 -1.37
N CYS A 83 -21.82 1.03 -2.07
CA CYS A 83 -23.08 1.41 -2.67
C CYS A 83 -24.22 0.58 -2.03
N ASN A 84 -25.46 1.07 -2.14
CA ASN A 84 -26.66 0.46 -1.56
C ASN A 84 -26.66 0.25 -0.01
N PRO A 85 -26.66 1.32 0.80
CA PRO A 85 -26.53 2.74 0.43
C PRO A 85 -25.08 3.17 0.17
N VAL A 86 -24.92 4.39 -0.35
CA VAL A 86 -23.61 5.01 -0.53
C VAL A 86 -23.03 5.38 0.83
N SER A 87 -21.87 4.82 1.17
CA SER A 87 -21.16 5.11 2.43
C SER A 87 -19.65 5.08 2.19
N LEU A 88 -18.91 5.88 2.96
CA LEU A 88 -17.46 5.89 2.99
C LEU A 88 -16.95 5.38 4.34
N TYR A 89 -16.15 4.33 4.30
CA TYR A 89 -15.44 3.79 5.46
C TYR A 89 -13.97 4.21 5.39
N SER A 90 -13.39 4.58 6.52
CA SER A 90 -11.99 4.93 6.66
C SER A 90 -11.38 4.25 7.89
N MET A 91 -10.17 3.73 7.76
CA MET A 91 -9.46 3.09 8.87
C MET A 91 -7.95 3.22 8.70
N LYS A 92 -7.24 3.60 9.76
CA LYS A 92 -5.77 3.55 9.78
C LYS A 92 -5.28 2.10 9.76
N GLU A 93 -4.19 1.82 9.05
CA GLU A 93 -3.61 0.50 8.90
C GLU A 93 -3.39 -0.15 10.26
N ARG A 94 -2.89 0.60 11.25
CA ARG A 94 -2.65 0.18 12.65
C ARG A 94 -3.70 0.66 13.65
N GLY A 95 -4.84 1.15 13.17
CA GLY A 95 -5.92 1.64 14.02
C GLY A 95 -6.81 0.53 14.56
N GLU A 96 -7.59 0.85 15.60
CA GLU A 96 -8.60 -0.03 16.20
C GLU A 96 -10.04 0.44 15.92
N THR A 97 -10.19 1.56 15.21
CA THR A 97 -11.49 2.19 14.95
C THR A 97 -11.71 2.39 13.47
N ILE A 98 -12.87 1.95 12.97
CA ILE A 98 -13.35 2.23 11.62
C ILE A 98 -14.27 3.45 11.70
N GLN A 99 -13.96 4.48 10.93
CA GLN A 99 -14.84 5.63 10.74
C GLN A 99 -15.78 5.36 9.56
N CYS A 100 -17.04 5.71 9.70
CA CYS A 100 -18.06 5.57 8.68
C CYS A 100 -18.82 6.88 8.50
N MET A 101 -18.95 7.33 7.26
CA MET A 101 -19.83 8.43 6.85
C MET A 101 -20.87 7.88 5.88
N GLU A 102 -22.13 7.88 6.29
CA GLU A 102 -23.25 7.43 5.46
C GLU A 102 -23.77 8.60 4.61
N LEU A 103 -23.96 8.38 3.31
CA LEU A 103 -24.27 9.44 2.33
C LEU A 103 -25.67 9.26 1.71
N TYR A 104 -26.54 8.45 2.35
CA TYR A 104 -27.87 8.12 1.82
C TYR A 104 -28.80 9.35 1.70
N ASP A 105 -28.61 10.37 2.54
CA ASP A 105 -29.36 11.63 2.48
C ASP A 105 -28.97 12.50 1.28
N ILE A 106 -27.72 12.40 0.83
CA ILE A 106 -27.20 13.16 -0.32
C ILE A 106 -27.57 12.47 -1.63
N PHE A 107 -27.55 11.14 -1.64
CA PHE A 107 -27.97 10.33 -2.76
C PHE A 107 -29.30 9.64 -2.46
N PRO A 108 -30.44 10.36 -2.50
CA PRO A 108 -31.74 9.76 -2.22
C PRO A 108 -32.01 8.66 -3.25
N ARG A 109 -32.48 7.49 -2.77
CA ARG A 109 -32.96 6.42 -3.64
C ARG A 109 -33.98 7.02 -4.60
N THR A 110 -33.66 7.07 -5.90
CA THR A 110 -34.60 7.60 -6.88
C THR A 110 -35.87 6.74 -6.83
N ILE A 111 -37.00 7.40 -6.61
CA ILE A 111 -38.33 6.80 -6.41
C ILE A 111 -38.84 6.07 -7.68
N SER A 112 -38.08 6.10 -8.78
CA SER A 112 -38.47 5.56 -10.07
C SER A 112 -37.25 4.93 -10.77
N GLY A 113 -37.11 3.61 -10.64
CA GLY A 113 -36.10 2.79 -11.36
C GLY A 113 -35.12 2.04 -10.46
N VAL A 114 -34.40 1.07 -11.05
CA VAL A 114 -33.28 0.37 -10.39
C VAL A 114 -32.04 1.24 -10.51
N TRP A 115 -31.82 2.15 -9.57
CA TRP A 115 -30.60 2.98 -9.52
C TRP A 115 -29.42 2.16 -8.97
N GLN A 116 -28.34 2.06 -9.77
CA GLN A 116 -27.14 1.29 -9.46
C GLN A 116 -25.90 2.21 -9.45
N PRO A 117 -25.73 3.08 -8.45
CA PRO A 117 -24.61 4.02 -8.40
C PRO A 117 -23.27 3.32 -8.47
N PHE A 118 -22.26 4.02 -8.98
CA PHE A 118 -20.89 3.56 -8.94
C PHE A 118 -19.99 4.70 -8.47
N VAL A 119 -19.41 4.53 -7.28
CA VAL A 119 -18.64 5.57 -6.60
C VAL A 119 -17.16 5.24 -6.62
N THR A 120 -16.33 6.25 -6.88
CA THR A 120 -14.87 6.19 -6.83
C THR A 120 -14.31 7.21 -5.82
N ILE A 121 -13.13 6.91 -5.28
CA ILE A 121 -12.53 7.63 -4.14
C ILE A 121 -11.20 8.27 -4.54
N ALA A 122 -10.99 9.51 -4.11
CA ALA A 122 -9.73 10.23 -4.26
C ALA A 122 -9.34 10.95 -2.95
N PRO A 123 -8.46 10.36 -2.12
CA PRO A 123 -7.99 10.99 -0.90
C PRO A 123 -7.01 12.14 -1.22
N LEU A 124 -7.28 13.32 -0.65
CA LEU A 124 -6.51 14.56 -0.86
C LEU A 124 -5.31 14.63 0.08
N GLY A 125 -4.34 15.50 -0.20
CA GLY A 125 -3.11 15.66 0.59
C GLY A 125 -2.89 17.03 1.17
N SER A 126 -1.85 17.15 2.01
CA SER A 126 -1.46 18.39 2.65
C SER A 126 -1.63 19.61 1.73
N PRO A 127 -2.37 20.66 2.16
CA PRO A 127 -2.95 20.86 3.50
C PRO A 127 -4.33 20.24 3.74
N LEU A 128 -4.89 19.48 2.80
CA LEU A 128 -6.23 18.86 2.88
C LEU A 128 -6.21 17.43 3.43
N ASP A 129 -5.27 17.10 4.32
CA ASP A 129 -5.16 15.77 4.90
C ASP A 129 -6.45 15.36 5.65
N GLY A 130 -6.91 14.13 5.42
CA GLY A 130 -8.17 13.62 5.97
C GLY A 130 -9.42 14.03 5.18
N GLN A 131 -9.28 14.79 4.09
CA GLN A 131 -10.36 15.14 3.17
C GLN A 131 -10.29 14.26 1.92
N VAL A 132 -11.45 13.92 1.37
CA VAL A 132 -11.61 12.94 0.28
C VAL A 132 -12.60 13.47 -0.73
N VAL A 133 -12.31 13.31 -2.02
CA VAL A 133 -13.29 13.53 -3.10
C VAL A 133 -13.92 12.20 -3.47
N LEU A 134 -15.25 12.15 -3.53
CA LEU A 134 -16.03 11.06 -4.08
C LEU A 134 -16.65 11.46 -5.40
N HIS A 135 -16.59 10.57 -6.39
CA HIS A 135 -17.24 10.76 -7.69
C HIS A 135 -18.21 9.63 -7.99
N GLU A 136 -19.47 9.97 -8.27
CA GLU A 136 -20.48 9.01 -8.72
C GLU A 136 -20.59 9.06 -10.25
N GLU A 137 -20.20 7.96 -10.90
CA GLU A 137 -19.96 7.89 -12.35
C GLU A 137 -21.22 8.05 -13.22
N GLN A 138 -22.42 7.71 -12.72
CA GLN A 138 -23.64 7.74 -13.54
C GLN A 138 -24.28 9.13 -13.60
N SER A 139 -24.33 9.82 -12.47
CA SER A 139 -24.90 11.17 -12.33
C SER A 139 -23.87 12.29 -12.48
N ASN A 140 -22.58 11.95 -12.60
CA ASN A 140 -21.46 12.87 -12.58
C ASN A 140 -21.44 13.77 -11.33
N THR A 141 -21.84 13.22 -10.18
CA THR A 141 -21.86 13.97 -8.93
C THR A 141 -20.49 13.89 -8.27
N VAL A 142 -19.86 15.03 -8.02
CA VAL A 142 -18.58 15.15 -7.30
C VAL A 142 -18.84 15.73 -5.91
N LEU A 143 -18.43 15.01 -4.87
CA LEU A 143 -18.54 15.43 -3.47
C LEU A 143 -17.16 15.56 -2.85
N HIS A 144 -16.94 16.66 -2.14
CA HIS A 144 -15.79 16.86 -1.29
C HIS A 144 -16.19 16.63 0.17
N LEU A 145 -15.57 15.64 0.80
CA LEU A 145 -15.87 15.16 2.14
C LEU A 145 -14.71 15.45 3.08
N ASP A 146 -15.04 15.95 4.27
CA ASP A 146 -14.12 16.08 5.38
C ASP A 146 -14.53 15.10 6.49
N LEU A 147 -13.72 14.06 6.71
CA LEU A 147 -13.99 13.03 7.72
C LEU A 147 -13.68 13.51 9.14
N VAL A 148 -12.98 14.63 9.31
CA VAL A 148 -12.67 15.23 10.62
C VAL A 148 -13.85 16.08 11.09
N THR A 149 -14.37 16.95 10.21
CA THR A 149 -15.47 17.86 10.57
C THR A 149 -16.86 17.31 10.22
N GLY A 150 -16.95 16.30 9.36
CA GLY A 150 -18.20 15.81 8.80
C GLY A 150 -18.77 16.69 7.69
N ALA A 151 -18.04 17.71 7.23
CA ALA A 151 -18.51 18.62 6.19
C ALA A 151 -18.53 17.94 4.82
N VAL A 152 -19.64 18.09 4.11
CA VAL A 152 -19.83 17.60 2.74
C VAL A 152 -20.21 18.75 1.82
N ARG A 153 -19.44 18.93 0.76
CA ARG A 153 -19.65 19.95 -0.27
C ARG A 153 -19.83 19.28 -1.62
N ARG A 154 -20.73 19.79 -2.45
CA ARG A 154 -20.86 19.35 -3.84
C ARG A 154 -20.08 20.29 -4.75
N LEU A 155 -19.22 19.72 -5.58
CA LEU A 155 -18.36 20.44 -6.51
C LEU A 155 -18.99 20.39 -7.91
N MET A 156 -19.29 21.55 -8.49
CA MET A 156 -19.95 21.67 -9.78
C MET A 156 -18.90 21.91 -10.88
N LEU A 157 -18.48 20.85 -11.57
CA LEU A 157 -17.40 20.93 -12.57
C LEU A 157 -17.76 21.82 -13.76
N SER A 158 -19.03 21.87 -14.16
CA SER A 158 -19.52 22.70 -15.28
C SER A 158 -20.68 23.62 -14.86
N PRO A 159 -20.64 24.91 -15.25
CA PRO A 159 -21.63 25.92 -14.83
C PRO A 159 -23.03 25.70 -15.43
N ASP A 160 -23.13 25.05 -16.60
CA ASP A 160 -24.40 24.84 -17.32
C ASP A 160 -25.21 23.59 -16.89
N SER A 161 -24.76 22.87 -15.86
CA SER A 161 -25.41 21.63 -15.41
C SER A 161 -26.73 21.85 -14.64
N GLU A 162 -27.18 23.10 -14.47
CA GLU A 162 -28.45 23.48 -13.84
C GLU A 162 -29.64 23.68 -14.79
N GLN A 163 -29.60 23.21 -16.04
CA GLN A 163 -30.88 22.99 -16.72
C GLN A 163 -31.56 21.78 -16.06
N PRO A 164 -32.71 21.94 -15.37
CA PRO A 164 -33.52 20.77 -15.07
C PRO A 164 -33.84 20.16 -16.41
N THR A 165 -33.33 18.96 -16.68
CA THR A 165 -33.87 18.17 -17.78
C THR A 165 -35.34 18.01 -17.46
N THR A 166 -36.16 18.85 -18.10
CA THR A 166 -37.61 18.69 -18.11
C THR A 166 -37.82 17.23 -18.45
N ARG A 167 -38.40 16.49 -17.50
CA ARG A 167 -38.73 15.07 -17.62
C ARG A 167 -39.58 14.89 -18.89
N ALA A 168 -38.91 14.70 -20.02
CA ALA A 168 -39.46 14.07 -21.19
C ALA A 168 -39.14 12.60 -21.02
N SER A 169 -40.19 11.86 -20.66
CA SER A 169 -40.27 10.41 -20.67
C SER A 169 -39.91 9.86 -22.05
N ASN A 170 -38.62 9.70 -22.34
CA ASN A 170 -38.14 8.86 -23.45
C ASN A 170 -38.13 7.40 -22.98
N TRP A 171 -39.33 6.88 -22.71
CA TRP A 171 -39.61 5.49 -22.31
C TRP A 171 -39.38 4.50 -23.47
N TRP A 172 -39.26 4.97 -24.72
CA TRP A 172 -39.20 4.10 -25.91
C TRP A 172 -37.88 4.18 -26.69
N SER A 173 -36.85 4.83 -26.15
CA SER A 173 -35.50 4.75 -26.72
C SER A 173 -34.78 3.58 -26.06
N ASN A 174 -34.54 2.52 -26.85
CA ASN A 174 -33.47 1.55 -26.60
C ASN A 174 -32.16 2.35 -26.52
N LYS A 175 -31.81 2.86 -25.34
CA LYS A 175 -30.55 3.58 -25.16
C LYS A 175 -29.43 2.55 -25.16
N GLU A 176 -28.76 2.44 -26.30
CA GLU A 176 -27.34 2.10 -26.34
C GLU A 176 -26.62 2.78 -25.17
N GLN A 177 -25.74 2.02 -24.52
CA GLN A 177 -24.98 2.41 -23.33
C GLN A 177 -24.29 3.76 -23.57
N GLN A 178 -24.89 4.85 -23.07
CA GLN A 178 -24.25 6.17 -23.05
C GLN A 178 -23.04 6.06 -22.12
N GLY A 179 -21.84 6.39 -22.62
CA GLY A 179 -20.57 6.25 -21.90
C GLY A 179 -20.58 6.91 -20.52
N GLY A 180 -19.96 6.25 -19.54
CA GLY A 180 -19.93 6.70 -18.14
C GLY A 180 -18.96 7.85 -17.91
N HIS A 181 -19.17 8.62 -16.84
CA HIS A 181 -18.17 9.58 -16.37
C HIS A 181 -17.10 8.84 -15.57
N LYS A 182 -15.85 9.28 -15.65
CA LYS A 182 -14.69 8.68 -14.99
C LYS A 182 -13.85 9.76 -14.30
N MET A 183 -13.23 9.37 -13.18
CA MET A 183 -12.28 10.19 -12.43
C MET A 183 -10.92 9.48 -12.39
N CYS A 184 -9.86 10.19 -12.76
CA CYS A 184 -8.48 9.79 -12.56
C CYS A 184 -7.95 10.43 -11.27
N SER A 185 -7.49 9.60 -10.32
CA SER A 185 -7.10 10.02 -8.98
C SER A 185 -5.61 9.82 -8.67
N ASP A 186 -4.77 9.47 -9.66
CA ASP A 186 -3.34 9.18 -9.47
C ASP A 186 -2.57 10.32 -8.78
N PHE A 187 -2.97 11.57 -9.04
CA PHE A 187 -2.37 12.78 -8.44
C PHE A 187 -3.26 13.45 -7.38
N ALA A 188 -4.26 12.76 -6.83
CA ALA A 188 -5.12 13.28 -5.76
C ALA A 188 -4.33 13.76 -4.53
N HIS A 189 -3.17 13.15 -4.26
CA HIS A 189 -2.26 13.57 -3.20
C HIS A 189 -1.66 14.96 -3.39
N LYS A 190 -1.67 15.50 -4.62
CA LYS A 190 -1.31 16.88 -4.98
C LYS A 190 -2.54 17.80 -5.09
N ASN A 191 -3.70 17.32 -4.65
CA ASN A 191 -4.96 18.07 -4.58
C ASN A 191 -5.57 18.47 -5.93
N TRP A 192 -5.29 17.72 -6.99
CA TRP A 192 -5.98 17.88 -8.26
C TRP A 192 -6.43 16.54 -8.83
N LEU A 193 -7.49 16.60 -9.64
CA LEU A 193 -8.18 15.43 -10.19
C LEU A 193 -8.52 15.70 -11.65
N LEU A 194 -8.58 14.63 -12.45
CA LEU A 194 -9.02 14.72 -13.85
C LEU A 194 -10.32 13.95 -14.03
N PHE A 195 -11.29 14.56 -14.69
CA PHE A 195 -12.57 13.98 -15.05
C PHE A 195 -12.71 13.92 -16.56
N TYR A 196 -13.35 12.87 -17.04
CA TYR A 196 -13.70 12.73 -18.46
C TYR A 196 -14.95 11.86 -18.62
N LYS A 197 -15.54 11.91 -19.81
CA LYS A 197 -16.65 11.03 -20.19
C LYS A 197 -16.17 10.05 -21.25
N GLU A 198 -16.48 8.77 -21.09
CA GLU A 198 -16.24 7.77 -22.14
C GLU A 198 -17.00 8.15 -23.42
N ASP A 199 -16.33 8.04 -24.57
CA ASP A 199 -16.76 8.57 -25.88
C ASP A 199 -16.98 10.09 -25.94
N GLY A 200 -16.59 10.81 -24.88
CA GLY A 200 -16.50 12.27 -24.87
C GLY A 200 -15.17 12.76 -25.42
N ASN A 201 -15.11 14.04 -25.74
CA ASN A 201 -13.93 14.71 -26.31
C ASN A 201 -13.39 15.84 -25.42
N GLN A 202 -13.75 15.85 -24.13
CA GLN A 202 -13.35 16.88 -23.18
C GLN A 202 -12.73 16.26 -21.93
N LEU A 203 -11.71 16.93 -21.39
CA LEU A 203 -11.10 16.63 -20.10
C LEU A 203 -11.33 17.82 -19.16
N GLU A 204 -11.74 17.56 -17.92
CA GLU A 204 -11.91 18.58 -16.89
C GLU A 204 -10.89 18.32 -15.77
N VAL A 205 -9.95 19.24 -15.58
CA VAL A 205 -8.94 19.17 -14.51
C VAL A 205 -9.36 20.06 -13.37
N LEU A 206 -9.73 19.47 -12.24
CA LEU A 206 -10.09 20.17 -11.02
C LEU A 206 -8.84 20.38 -10.15
N ASP A 207 -8.49 21.62 -9.87
CA ASP A 207 -7.61 21.99 -8.76
C ASP A 207 -8.48 22.29 -7.53
N VAL A 208 -8.40 21.41 -6.53
CA VAL A 208 -9.22 21.49 -5.32
C VAL A 208 -8.75 22.61 -4.40
N LEU A 209 -7.46 22.94 -4.40
CA LEU A 209 -6.89 24.00 -3.55
C LEU A 209 -7.22 25.38 -4.11
N GLU A 210 -7.04 25.57 -5.43
CA GLU A 210 -7.33 26.84 -6.09
C GLU A 210 -8.83 27.04 -6.35
N GLY A 211 -9.64 25.97 -6.30
CA GLY A 211 -11.06 26.02 -6.64
C GLY A 211 -11.27 26.37 -8.11
N ARG A 212 -10.45 25.80 -8.99
CA ARG A 212 -10.47 26.06 -10.45
C ARG A 212 -10.64 24.78 -11.23
N VAL A 213 -11.33 24.88 -12.35
CA VAL A 213 -11.46 23.80 -13.32
C VAL A 213 -10.87 24.27 -14.64
N HIS A 214 -9.99 23.44 -15.21
CA HIS A 214 -9.45 23.63 -16.55
C HIS A 214 -10.11 22.63 -17.51
N SER A 215 -10.89 23.11 -18.46
CA SER A 215 -11.52 22.30 -19.51
C SER A 215 -10.62 22.26 -20.75
N ILE A 216 -10.22 21.07 -21.17
CA ILE A 216 -9.36 20.84 -22.34
C ILE A 216 -10.18 20.11 -23.40
N SER A 217 -10.36 20.74 -24.56
CA SER A 217 -11.06 20.13 -25.69
C SER A 217 -10.10 19.34 -26.58
N LEU A 218 -10.47 18.09 -26.89
CA LEU A 218 -9.67 17.16 -27.66
C LEU A 218 -10.25 16.94 -29.07
N PRO A 219 -9.39 16.67 -30.07
CA PRO A 219 -9.82 16.30 -31.42
C PRO A 219 -10.19 14.81 -31.55
N ILE A 220 -10.20 14.05 -30.45
CA ILE A 220 -10.48 12.61 -30.41
C ILE A 220 -11.55 12.31 -29.36
N ASN A 221 -12.28 11.20 -29.54
CA ASN A 221 -13.18 10.67 -28.52
C ASN A 221 -12.43 9.68 -27.62
N LEU A 222 -12.62 9.82 -26.32
CA LEU A 222 -11.84 9.13 -25.29
C LEU A 222 -12.45 7.78 -24.91
N ARG A 223 -11.63 6.72 -24.96
CA ARG A 223 -11.92 5.45 -24.29
C ARG A 223 -11.46 5.47 -22.84
N SER A 224 -10.19 5.82 -22.62
CA SER A 224 -9.56 5.85 -21.31
C SER A 224 -8.41 6.84 -21.26
N VAL A 225 -8.10 7.28 -20.04
CA VAL A 225 -7.05 8.26 -19.73
C VAL A 225 -6.16 7.71 -18.63
N PHE A 226 -4.85 7.77 -18.80
CA PHE A 226 -3.86 7.38 -17.81
C PHE A 226 -2.90 8.54 -17.54
N LEU A 227 -2.79 8.95 -16.28
CA LEU A 227 -1.93 10.06 -15.86
C LEU A 227 -0.50 9.55 -15.65
N VAL A 228 0.30 9.55 -16.72
CA VAL A 228 1.66 8.97 -16.70
C VAL A 228 2.71 9.92 -16.14
N ALA A 229 2.46 11.23 -16.12
CA ALA A 229 3.21 12.24 -15.38
C ALA A 229 2.27 13.42 -15.09
N GLU A 230 2.73 14.40 -14.30
CA GLU A 230 1.92 15.58 -13.99
C GLU A 230 1.53 16.37 -15.25
N ASP A 231 2.47 16.49 -16.19
CA ASP A 231 2.36 17.26 -17.42
C ASP A 231 2.14 16.38 -18.66
N ARG A 232 2.07 15.05 -18.51
CA ARG A 232 1.95 14.11 -19.63
C ARG A 232 0.94 13.02 -19.37
N TRP A 233 -0.06 12.89 -20.25
CA TRP A 233 -1.15 11.92 -20.07
C TRP A 233 -1.30 11.04 -21.31
N LEU A 234 -1.46 9.75 -21.10
CA LEU A 234 -1.69 8.76 -22.15
C LEU A 234 -3.20 8.61 -22.36
N LEU A 235 -3.67 8.94 -23.56
CA LEU A 235 -5.07 8.88 -23.96
C LEU A 235 -5.28 7.74 -24.96
N LEU A 236 -6.38 6.98 -24.81
CA LEU A 236 -6.81 6.00 -25.80
C LEU A 236 -8.07 6.49 -26.52
N GLU A 237 -8.09 6.34 -27.84
CA GLU A 237 -9.25 6.69 -28.66
C GLU A 237 -10.31 5.57 -28.70
N SER A 238 -11.60 5.92 -28.58
CA SER A 238 -12.73 4.97 -28.55
C SER A 238 -12.83 4.04 -29.76
N ASN A 239 -12.68 4.59 -30.96
CA ASN A 239 -12.99 3.84 -32.19
C ASN A 239 -11.85 2.93 -32.64
N THR A 240 -10.60 3.34 -32.42
CA THR A 240 -9.43 2.65 -32.98
C THR A 240 -8.49 2.07 -31.94
N ASN A 241 -8.69 2.38 -30.65
CA ASN A 241 -7.77 2.09 -29.55
C ASN A 241 -6.36 2.67 -29.73
N LYS A 242 -6.17 3.60 -30.67
CA LYS A 242 -4.88 4.29 -30.86
C LYS A 242 -4.51 5.08 -29.60
N LYS A 243 -3.22 5.05 -29.28
CA LYS A 243 -2.63 5.74 -28.14
C LYS A 243 -2.16 7.13 -28.56
N PHE A 244 -2.42 8.12 -27.72
CA PHE A 244 -1.97 9.48 -27.88
C PHE A 244 -1.33 9.98 -26.58
N LEU A 245 -0.28 10.79 -26.69
CA LEU A 245 0.33 11.50 -25.57
C LEU A 245 -0.14 12.94 -25.58
N LEU A 246 -0.89 13.36 -24.57
CA LEU A 246 -1.19 14.76 -24.32
C LEU A 246 -0.07 15.36 -23.45
N THR A 247 0.45 16.52 -23.85
CA THR A 247 1.51 17.24 -23.14
C THR A 247 0.99 18.62 -22.72
N LYS A 248 1.11 18.94 -21.43
CA LYS A 248 0.80 20.24 -20.84
C LYS A 248 2.09 21.08 -20.75
N PRO A 249 2.03 22.40 -20.94
CA PRO A 249 3.20 23.26 -20.73
C PRO A 249 3.62 23.27 -19.25
N MET A 250 4.92 23.10 -18.97
CA MET A 250 5.46 22.96 -17.61
C MET A 250 5.47 24.25 -16.75
N HIS A 251 5.17 25.42 -17.30
CA HIS A 251 5.13 26.68 -16.54
C HIS A 251 3.92 27.55 -16.93
N MET A 252 2.94 27.67 -16.04
CA MET A 252 1.79 28.59 -16.17
C MET A 252 2.14 30.06 -15.81
N ALA A 253 3.42 30.39 -15.57
CA ALA A 253 3.85 31.68 -15.03
C ALA A 253 4.52 32.63 -16.05
N ALA A 254 4.74 32.20 -17.30
CA ALA A 254 5.24 33.08 -18.36
C ALA A 254 4.09 33.40 -19.33
N GLU A 255 3.95 34.68 -19.71
CA GLU A 255 2.83 35.28 -20.43
C GLU A 255 2.57 34.78 -21.87
N ASP A 256 3.03 33.58 -22.23
CA ASP A 256 2.64 32.91 -23.47
C ASP A 256 1.69 31.74 -23.17
N SER A 257 0.46 31.88 -23.65
CA SER A 257 -0.63 30.90 -23.62
C SER A 257 -0.18 29.51 -24.12
N GLY A 258 0.27 28.65 -23.22
CA GLY A 258 0.70 27.32 -23.56
C GLY A 258 -0.50 26.40 -23.84
N VAL A 259 -0.82 26.21 -25.12
CA VAL A 259 -1.88 25.29 -25.54
C VAL A 259 -1.40 23.84 -25.39
N CYS A 260 -2.23 22.97 -24.82
CA CYS A 260 -1.92 21.54 -24.69
C CYS A 260 -1.70 20.92 -26.08
N GLN A 261 -0.71 20.03 -26.21
CA GLN A 261 -0.37 19.39 -27.50
C GLN A 261 -0.62 17.90 -27.43
N LEU A 262 -1.33 17.39 -28.43
CA LEU A 262 -1.63 15.96 -28.57
C LEU A 262 -0.74 15.33 -29.66
N HIS A 263 -0.02 14.27 -29.29
CA HIS A 263 0.90 13.53 -30.17
C HIS A 263 0.41 12.09 -30.34
N SER A 264 0.31 11.59 -31.57
CA SER A 264 -0.04 10.18 -31.81
C SER A 264 1.16 9.27 -31.53
N ILE A 265 0.93 8.12 -30.88
CA ILE A 265 1.95 7.10 -30.63
C ILE A 265 1.77 5.97 -31.65
N SER A 266 2.84 5.62 -32.37
CA SER A 266 2.89 4.40 -33.19
C SER A 266 3.61 3.28 -32.44
N GLU A 267 3.08 2.07 -32.55
CA GLU A 267 3.63 0.87 -31.92
C GLU A 267 4.21 -0.05 -32.98
N ASP A 268 5.52 -0.22 -32.95
CA ASP A 268 6.25 -1.05 -33.90
C ASP A 268 6.73 -2.32 -33.20
N SER A 269 6.31 -3.50 -33.66
CA SER A 269 6.85 -4.77 -33.18
C SER A 269 8.23 -5.03 -33.78
N VAL A 270 9.15 -5.62 -33.02
CA VAL A 270 10.43 -6.11 -33.60
C VAL A 270 10.11 -7.21 -34.62
N SER A 271 10.38 -6.95 -35.90
CA SER A 271 9.99 -7.80 -37.03
C SER A 271 10.45 -9.26 -36.88
N SER A 272 9.51 -10.20 -36.72
CA SER A 272 9.67 -11.54 -37.27
C SER A 272 9.41 -11.45 -38.77
N GLY A 273 10.36 -11.89 -39.61
CA GLY A 273 10.31 -11.71 -41.06
C GLY A 273 8.97 -12.09 -41.70
N HIS A 274 8.56 -11.29 -42.70
CA HIS A 274 7.51 -11.52 -43.69
C HIS A 274 6.16 -12.10 -43.18
N GLY A 275 5.16 -11.22 -43.09
CA GLY A 275 3.78 -11.58 -43.44
C GLY A 275 2.88 -12.08 -42.31
N VAL A 276 2.88 -11.43 -41.14
CA VAL A 276 1.78 -11.57 -40.17
C VAL A 276 1.15 -10.20 -39.90
N SER A 277 -0.16 -10.19 -40.08
CA SER A 277 -1.14 -9.10 -40.04
C SER A 277 -1.04 -8.20 -38.80
N SER A 278 -1.32 -6.90 -39.01
CA SER A 278 -1.79 -5.89 -38.04
C SER A 278 -1.56 -6.26 -36.57
N ALA A 279 -0.50 -5.75 -35.95
CA ALA A 279 -0.30 -5.84 -34.52
C ALA A 279 -1.58 -5.35 -33.81
N GLU A 280 -2.29 -6.25 -33.13
CA GLU A 280 -3.47 -5.89 -32.35
C GLU A 280 -3.05 -4.85 -31.31
N VAL A 281 -3.70 -3.68 -31.34
CA VAL A 281 -3.37 -2.57 -30.46
C VAL A 281 -3.76 -2.94 -29.03
N SER A 282 -2.74 -3.14 -28.20
CA SER A 282 -2.95 -3.52 -26.80
C SER A 282 -3.66 -2.41 -26.01
N VAL A 283 -4.72 -2.77 -25.29
CA VAL A 283 -5.45 -1.87 -24.39
C VAL A 283 -4.86 -2.00 -22.98
N PRO A 284 -4.21 -0.95 -22.43
CA PRO A 284 -3.70 -0.97 -21.08
C PRO A 284 -4.84 -1.09 -20.06
N GLN A 285 -4.64 -1.89 -19.02
CA GLN A 285 -5.52 -1.95 -17.84
C GLN A 285 -4.95 -1.15 -16.67
N MET A 286 -3.62 -1.00 -16.62
CA MET A 286 -2.91 -0.18 -15.65
C MET A 286 -1.66 0.40 -16.29
N VAL A 287 -1.36 1.66 -15.98
CA VAL A 287 -0.10 2.32 -16.32
C VAL A 287 0.38 3.05 -15.07
N SER A 288 1.65 2.91 -14.70
CA SER A 288 2.20 3.62 -13.55
C SER A 288 2.26 5.13 -13.80
N CYS A 289 2.02 5.93 -12.76
CA CYS A 289 2.23 7.39 -12.80
C CYS A 289 3.70 7.76 -12.50
N GLU A 290 4.41 6.89 -11.78
CA GLU A 290 5.82 7.05 -11.44
C GLU A 290 6.72 6.05 -12.19
N GLN A 291 8.02 6.35 -12.20
CA GLN A 291 9.05 5.50 -12.81
C GLN A 291 9.58 4.45 -11.82
N LEU A 292 10.04 3.31 -12.35
CA LEU A 292 10.84 2.40 -11.54
C LEU A 292 12.14 3.08 -11.11
N PRO A 293 12.58 2.90 -9.84
CA PRO A 293 13.93 3.25 -9.43
C PRO A 293 14.98 2.63 -10.35
N ASN A 294 16.09 3.32 -10.60
CA ASN A 294 17.12 2.89 -11.55
C ASN A 294 17.68 1.48 -11.24
N GLU A 295 17.78 1.14 -9.96
CA GLU A 295 18.20 -0.19 -9.48
C GLU A 295 17.19 -1.26 -9.89
N ASN A 296 15.90 -1.00 -9.68
CA ASN A 296 14.79 -1.89 -10.04
C ASN A 296 14.62 -2.02 -11.56
N LEU A 297 14.79 -0.93 -12.31
CA LEU A 297 14.81 -0.95 -13.77
C LEU A 297 15.96 -1.83 -14.28
N SER A 298 17.16 -1.63 -13.73
CA SER A 298 18.34 -2.39 -14.13
C SER A 298 18.19 -3.88 -13.80
N ALA A 299 17.61 -4.20 -12.64
CA ALA A 299 17.31 -5.57 -12.23
C ALA A 299 16.22 -6.22 -13.11
N ALA A 300 15.18 -5.48 -13.50
CA ALA A 300 14.12 -6.01 -14.36
C ALA A 300 14.63 -6.37 -15.76
N LEU A 301 15.57 -5.58 -16.29
CA LEU A 301 16.07 -5.70 -17.66
C LEU A 301 17.38 -6.49 -17.78
N ASP A 302 18.01 -6.87 -16.66
CA ASP A 302 19.38 -7.42 -16.59
C ASP A 302 20.42 -6.54 -17.31
N GLN A 303 20.24 -5.22 -17.28
CA GLN A 303 21.05 -4.25 -18.00
C GLN A 303 21.26 -3.02 -17.13
N LYS A 304 22.47 -2.45 -17.11
CA LYS A 304 22.71 -1.17 -16.43
C LYS A 304 22.10 -0.04 -17.23
N ILE A 305 20.89 0.37 -16.86
CA ILE A 305 20.12 1.39 -17.58
C ILE A 305 19.66 2.44 -16.60
N VAL A 306 19.84 3.70 -16.98
CA VAL A 306 19.28 4.87 -16.30
C VAL A 306 18.50 5.64 -17.35
N SER A 307 17.18 5.49 -17.31
CA SER A 307 16.29 6.14 -18.27
C SER A 307 14.89 6.26 -17.65
N PRO A 308 14.14 7.34 -17.98
CA PRO A 308 12.73 7.43 -17.63
C PRO A 308 11.99 6.18 -18.10
N ASN A 309 11.00 5.72 -17.35
CA ASN A 309 10.27 4.51 -17.74
C ASN A 309 8.88 4.51 -17.14
N ARG A 310 7.97 3.72 -17.72
CA ARG A 310 6.67 3.40 -17.12
C ARG A 310 6.37 1.92 -17.21
N ILE A 311 5.71 1.42 -16.16
CA ILE A 311 5.14 0.08 -16.15
C ILE A 311 3.75 0.15 -16.74
N LEU A 312 3.43 -0.82 -17.59
CA LEU A 312 2.13 -1.02 -18.18
C LEU A 312 1.71 -2.48 -18.03
N ALA A 313 0.45 -2.72 -17.70
CA ALA A 313 -0.11 -4.07 -17.69
C ALA A 313 -1.36 -4.12 -18.57
N ASP A 314 -1.47 -5.19 -19.37
CA ASP A 314 -2.60 -5.47 -20.25
C ASP A 314 -3.05 -6.93 -20.10
N THR A 315 -3.93 -7.42 -20.96
CA THR A 315 -4.44 -8.80 -20.89
C THR A 315 -3.46 -9.83 -21.45
N GLY A 316 -2.60 -9.43 -22.39
CA GLY A 316 -1.68 -10.30 -23.13
C GLY A 316 -0.29 -10.43 -22.52
N SER A 317 0.04 -9.67 -21.47
CA SER A 317 1.35 -9.70 -20.81
C SER A 317 1.20 -9.54 -19.30
N PHE A 318 2.11 -10.17 -18.54
CA PHE A 318 2.17 -10.01 -17.09
C PHE A 318 2.54 -8.57 -16.70
N ALA A 319 3.50 -8.00 -17.44
CA ALA A 319 3.89 -6.59 -17.36
C ALA A 319 4.61 -6.17 -18.64
N ARG A 320 4.65 -4.87 -18.90
CA ARG A 320 5.52 -4.23 -19.88
C ARG A 320 6.25 -3.08 -19.23
N VAL A 321 7.51 -2.90 -19.60
CA VAL A 321 8.32 -1.74 -19.20
C VAL A 321 8.61 -0.96 -20.48
N VAL A 322 8.15 0.28 -20.54
CA VAL A 322 8.42 1.21 -21.65
C VAL A 322 9.54 2.14 -21.21
N VAL A 323 10.73 1.96 -21.77
CA VAL A 323 11.94 2.72 -21.46
C VAL A 323 12.03 3.94 -22.35
N GLY A 324 12.32 5.09 -21.74
CA GLY A 324 12.30 6.44 -22.31
C GLY A 324 10.96 7.17 -22.15
N PHE A 325 9.85 6.45 -22.00
CA PHE A 325 8.52 7.06 -21.91
C PHE A 325 8.21 7.56 -20.48
N PRO A 326 7.50 8.70 -20.31
CA PRO A 326 6.93 9.58 -21.33
C PRO A 326 7.82 10.76 -21.76
N ASP A 327 9.03 10.86 -21.21
CA ASP A 327 9.88 12.05 -21.30
C ASP A 327 10.67 12.13 -22.61
N LEU A 328 11.22 11.00 -23.05
CA LEU A 328 12.01 10.91 -24.27
C LEU A 328 11.09 10.86 -25.49
N MET A 329 11.34 11.80 -26.41
CA MET A 329 10.62 11.88 -27.68
C MET A 329 11.27 11.04 -28.79
N SER A 330 12.41 10.40 -28.48
CA SER A 330 12.99 9.34 -29.32
C SER A 330 12.12 8.07 -29.27
N PRO A 331 12.31 7.12 -30.20
CA PRO A 331 11.68 5.81 -30.08
C PRO A 331 11.95 5.18 -28.71
N ASN A 332 10.89 4.87 -27.99
CA ASN A 332 10.93 4.30 -26.65
C ASN A 332 10.92 2.77 -26.75
N GLU A 333 11.78 2.10 -25.99
CA GLU A 333 11.94 0.66 -26.06
C GLU A 333 10.90 -0.05 -25.18
N VAL A 334 10.18 -1.02 -25.76
CA VAL A 334 9.16 -1.77 -25.03
C VAL A 334 9.68 -3.17 -24.70
N TYR A 335 9.74 -3.48 -23.42
CA TYR A 335 10.09 -4.80 -22.91
C TYR A 335 8.84 -5.47 -22.34
N SER A 336 8.43 -6.61 -22.92
CA SER A 336 7.21 -7.32 -22.52
C SER A 336 7.51 -8.64 -21.83
N PHE A 337 6.96 -8.83 -20.63
CA PHE A 337 6.91 -10.10 -19.91
C PHE A 337 5.66 -10.85 -20.39
N LYS A 338 5.80 -11.60 -21.48
CA LYS A 338 4.66 -12.19 -22.19
C LYS A 338 3.95 -13.25 -21.36
N ARG A 339 2.62 -13.26 -21.47
CA ARG A 339 1.76 -14.32 -20.95
C ARG A 339 1.60 -15.42 -22.01
N PRO A 340 1.53 -16.71 -21.63
CA PRO A 340 1.28 -17.79 -22.59
C PRO A 340 -0.06 -17.69 -23.32
N VAL A 341 -1.10 -17.25 -22.61
CA VAL A 341 -2.48 -17.18 -23.12
C VAL A 341 -3.11 -15.85 -22.67
N ASP A 342 -3.68 -15.08 -23.58
CA ASP A 342 -4.32 -13.81 -23.27
C ASP A 342 -5.54 -13.99 -22.35
N LEU A 343 -5.65 -13.15 -21.32
CA LEU A 343 -6.75 -13.19 -20.34
C LEU A 343 -8.13 -12.89 -20.94
N SER A 344 -8.21 -12.21 -22.08
CA SER A 344 -9.45 -11.97 -22.83
C SER A 344 -9.95 -13.25 -23.53
N VAL A 345 -9.03 -14.12 -23.94
CA VAL A 345 -9.32 -15.40 -24.60
C VAL A 345 -9.61 -16.50 -23.59
N MET A 346 -9.07 -16.38 -22.37
CA MET A 346 -9.46 -17.22 -21.24
C MET A 346 -10.94 -16.99 -20.92
N LYS A 347 -11.80 -17.75 -21.61
CA LYS A 347 -13.23 -17.83 -21.31
C LYS A 347 -13.37 -18.04 -19.81
N SER A 348 -14.27 -17.28 -19.20
CA SER A 348 -14.81 -17.64 -17.90
C SER A 348 -15.59 -18.94 -18.09
N ASN A 349 -14.89 -20.08 -18.17
CA ASN A 349 -15.53 -21.38 -18.22
C ASN A 349 -16.42 -21.49 -16.97
N GLU A 350 -17.66 -21.90 -17.22
CA GLU A 350 -18.82 -22.01 -16.34
C GLU A 350 -18.60 -23.02 -15.19
N SER A 351 -17.55 -22.85 -14.39
CA SER A 351 -17.17 -23.84 -13.36
C SER A 351 -16.61 -23.18 -12.10
N GLY A 352 -17.24 -22.08 -11.69
CA GLY A 352 -17.07 -21.50 -10.36
C GLY A 352 -18.25 -21.81 -9.46
N ALA A 353 -17.99 -22.08 -8.18
CA ALA A 353 -19.02 -22.34 -7.15
C ALA A 353 -20.08 -21.23 -6.99
N HIS A 354 -19.85 -20.05 -7.58
CA HIS A 354 -20.80 -18.94 -7.60
C HIS A 354 -21.92 -19.09 -8.64
N MET A 355 -21.94 -20.13 -9.49
CA MET A 355 -23.03 -20.34 -10.47
C MET A 355 -24.40 -20.60 -9.84
N PHE A 356 -24.49 -21.21 -8.65
CA PHE A 356 -25.81 -21.42 -8.03
C PHE A 356 -26.48 -20.11 -7.57
N LEU A 357 -25.71 -19.01 -7.43
CA LEU A 357 -26.20 -17.70 -6.98
C LEU A 357 -26.07 -16.59 -8.04
N ARG A 358 -25.23 -16.75 -9.08
CA ARG A 358 -25.06 -15.80 -10.18
C ARG A 358 -25.84 -16.27 -11.41
N GLY A 359 -27.10 -15.85 -11.49
CA GLY A 359 -27.95 -16.00 -12.68
C GLY A 359 -27.23 -15.57 -13.96
N GLY A 360 -27.32 -16.42 -14.98
CA GLY A 360 -26.44 -16.47 -16.15
C GLY A 360 -26.60 -15.39 -17.23
N LEU A 361 -26.55 -14.11 -16.91
CA LEU A 361 -26.34 -13.06 -17.92
C LEU A 361 -25.19 -12.12 -17.52
N ARG A 362 -23.99 -12.36 -18.08
CA ARG A 362 -22.91 -11.37 -18.12
C ARG A 362 -23.08 -10.55 -19.41
N SER A 363 -23.56 -9.32 -19.31
CA SER A 363 -23.82 -8.46 -20.48
C SER A 363 -22.96 -7.20 -20.56
N SER A 364 -22.07 -6.92 -19.61
CA SER A 364 -21.27 -5.68 -19.59
C SER A 364 -19.85 -5.91 -19.07
N THR A 365 -18.89 -5.16 -19.62
CA THR A 365 -17.52 -5.04 -19.11
C THR A 365 -17.50 -4.57 -17.66
N ALA A 366 -16.59 -5.13 -16.87
CA ALA A 366 -16.40 -4.72 -15.49
C ALA A 366 -15.91 -3.27 -15.41
N LYS A 367 -16.38 -2.51 -14.42
CA LYS A 367 -16.00 -1.10 -14.24
C LYS A 367 -14.62 -0.90 -13.63
N ARG A 368 -14.13 -1.86 -12.84
CA ARG A 368 -12.82 -1.81 -12.17
C ARG A 368 -11.86 -2.84 -12.72
N GLU A 369 -10.65 -2.37 -12.98
CA GLU A 369 -9.50 -3.19 -13.28
C GLU A 369 -8.69 -3.43 -12.01
N ASN A 370 -8.58 -4.69 -11.59
CA ASN A 370 -7.91 -5.06 -10.35
C ASN A 370 -6.41 -5.30 -10.58
N CYS A 371 -5.68 -4.29 -11.03
CA CYS A 371 -4.25 -4.38 -11.29
C CYS A 371 -3.51 -3.15 -10.76
N VAL A 372 -2.45 -3.36 -9.98
CA VAL A 372 -1.67 -2.30 -9.32
C VAL A 372 -0.18 -2.55 -9.51
N SER A 373 0.61 -1.47 -9.60
CA SER A 373 2.08 -1.54 -9.61
C SER A 373 2.66 -1.22 -8.25
N LEU A 374 3.57 -2.06 -7.75
CA LEU A 374 4.38 -1.83 -6.56
C LEU A 374 5.81 -1.51 -7.00
N LEU A 375 6.08 -0.23 -7.28
CA LEU A 375 7.36 0.20 -7.87
C LEU A 375 8.56 -0.05 -6.94
N SER A 376 8.37 0.12 -5.62
CA SER A 376 9.39 -0.14 -4.61
C SER A 376 9.77 -1.63 -4.53
N ALA A 377 8.78 -2.53 -4.66
CA ALA A 377 8.97 -3.98 -4.65
C ALA A 377 9.30 -4.56 -6.04
N ASN A 378 9.37 -3.72 -7.08
CA ASN A 378 9.53 -4.12 -8.48
C ASN A 378 8.50 -5.18 -8.95
N GLN A 379 7.24 -5.02 -8.53
CA GLN A 379 6.18 -6.00 -8.73
C GLN A 379 4.96 -5.38 -9.41
N VAL A 380 4.24 -6.20 -10.17
CA VAL A 380 2.88 -5.93 -10.64
C VAL A 380 1.96 -6.97 -10.02
N VAL A 381 0.90 -6.51 -9.34
CA VAL A 381 -0.05 -7.38 -8.64
C VAL A 381 -1.43 -7.25 -9.28
N ARG A 382 -2.05 -8.38 -9.59
CA ARG A 382 -3.39 -8.43 -10.20
C ARG A 382 -4.29 -9.42 -9.47
N ALA A 383 -5.53 -9.03 -9.17
CA ALA A 383 -6.53 -9.96 -8.63
C ALA A 383 -7.30 -10.63 -9.78
N LEU A 384 -7.12 -11.94 -9.94
CA LEU A 384 -7.78 -12.75 -10.98
C LEU A 384 -8.82 -13.70 -10.37
N PRO A 385 -9.95 -13.95 -11.06
CA PRO A 385 -10.85 -15.02 -10.67
C PRO A 385 -10.17 -16.39 -10.87
N PRO A 386 -10.53 -17.43 -10.10
CA PRO A 386 -9.92 -18.77 -10.21
C PRO A 386 -9.95 -19.36 -11.64
N THR A 387 -10.92 -18.97 -12.46
CA THR A 387 -11.07 -19.44 -13.85
C THR A 387 -9.99 -18.91 -14.80
N LYS A 388 -9.32 -17.80 -14.46
CA LYS A 388 -8.26 -17.17 -15.27
C LYS A 388 -6.85 -17.48 -14.76
N VAL A 389 -6.73 -18.39 -13.81
CA VAL A 389 -5.45 -18.82 -13.23
C VAL A 389 -5.11 -20.22 -13.76
N PRO A 390 -3.86 -20.49 -14.19
CA PRO A 390 -3.45 -21.82 -14.64
C PRO A 390 -3.29 -22.80 -13.46
N LEU A 391 -4.38 -23.09 -12.74
CA LEU A 391 -4.36 -23.88 -11.50
C LEU A 391 -3.78 -25.28 -11.68
N LYS A 392 -3.91 -25.88 -12.87
CA LYS A 392 -3.35 -27.19 -13.22
C LYS A 392 -1.82 -27.19 -13.35
N GLU A 393 -1.22 -26.04 -13.60
CA GLU A 393 0.24 -25.86 -13.68
C GLU A 393 0.82 -25.47 -12.31
N VAL A 394 0.05 -24.73 -11.51
CA VAL A 394 0.48 -24.23 -10.20
C VAL A 394 0.39 -25.31 -9.12
N TYR A 395 -0.67 -26.11 -9.11
CA TYR A 395 -0.88 -27.16 -8.12
C TYR A 395 -0.47 -28.54 -8.67
N PRO A 396 0.20 -29.40 -7.88
CA PRO A 396 0.41 -30.80 -8.23
C PRO A 396 -0.91 -31.51 -8.51
N LYS A 397 -0.89 -32.54 -9.37
CA LYS A 397 -2.11 -33.26 -9.82
C LYS A 397 -2.93 -33.86 -8.66
N ASP A 398 -2.30 -34.15 -7.53
CA ASP A 398 -2.92 -34.78 -6.36
C ASP A 398 -3.45 -33.76 -5.34
N VAL A 399 -3.22 -32.46 -5.57
CA VAL A 399 -3.64 -31.38 -4.66
C VAL A 399 -4.83 -30.65 -5.26
N THR A 400 -5.95 -30.65 -4.54
CA THR A 400 -7.12 -29.85 -4.94
C THR A 400 -6.86 -28.38 -4.59
N PRO A 401 -6.94 -27.44 -5.55
CA PRO A 401 -6.76 -26.03 -5.28
C PRO A 401 -7.77 -25.51 -4.25
N PRO A 402 -7.39 -24.59 -3.36
CA PRO A 402 -8.29 -24.03 -2.37
C PRO A 402 -9.43 -23.26 -3.04
N MET A 403 -10.61 -23.37 -2.43
CA MET A 403 -11.79 -22.61 -2.81
C MET A 403 -11.64 -21.15 -2.36
N THR A 404 -11.35 -20.25 -3.30
CA THR A 404 -11.02 -18.84 -3.03
C THR A 404 -11.98 -17.85 -3.70
N ALA A 405 -11.97 -16.60 -3.22
CA ALA A 405 -12.67 -15.48 -3.89
C ALA A 405 -11.90 -14.99 -5.12
N ALA A 406 -10.56 -14.97 -5.03
CA ALA A 406 -9.65 -14.56 -6.08
C ALA A 406 -8.25 -15.16 -5.84
N TYR A 407 -7.36 -15.00 -6.81
CA TYR A 407 -5.92 -15.18 -6.64
C TYR A 407 -5.22 -13.86 -6.93
N LEU A 408 -4.26 -13.48 -6.10
CA LEU A 408 -3.32 -12.41 -6.39
C LEU A 408 -2.19 -12.97 -7.24
N GLU A 409 -2.19 -12.62 -8.52
CA GLU A 409 -1.07 -12.84 -9.42
C GLU A 409 -0.01 -11.76 -9.17
N VAL A 410 1.10 -12.17 -8.54
CA VAL A 410 2.25 -11.32 -8.24
C VAL A 410 3.33 -11.60 -9.27
N THR A 411 3.53 -10.66 -10.18
CA THR A 411 4.61 -10.70 -11.18
C THR A 411 5.80 -9.92 -10.63
N ASP A 412 6.89 -10.62 -10.36
CA ASP A 412 8.13 -10.06 -9.83
C ASP A 412 9.12 -9.85 -10.97
N LEU A 413 9.43 -8.58 -11.26
CA LEU A 413 10.24 -8.22 -12.42
C LEU A 413 11.73 -8.51 -12.20
N SER A 414 12.20 -8.42 -10.95
CA SER A 414 13.60 -8.70 -10.57
C SER A 414 13.92 -10.19 -10.70
N SER A 415 13.07 -11.05 -10.14
CA SER A 415 13.28 -12.50 -10.15
C SER A 415 12.71 -13.20 -11.39
N LYS A 416 11.93 -12.48 -12.20
CA LYS A 416 11.24 -12.96 -13.41
C LYS A 416 10.34 -14.16 -13.12
N LYS A 417 9.68 -14.12 -11.96
CA LYS A 417 8.77 -15.17 -11.48
C LYS A 417 7.38 -14.61 -11.28
N VAL A 418 6.39 -15.50 -11.46
CA VAL A 418 4.99 -15.21 -11.17
C VAL A 418 4.55 -16.12 -10.02
N LYS A 419 3.91 -15.55 -9.01
CA LYS A 419 3.32 -16.26 -7.87
C LYS A 419 1.82 -16.02 -7.85
N TYR A 420 1.05 -17.00 -7.37
CA TYR A 420 -0.39 -16.88 -7.19
C TYR A 420 -0.72 -17.09 -5.73
N ILE A 421 -1.23 -16.05 -5.05
CA ILE A 421 -1.59 -16.11 -3.63
C ILE A 421 -3.12 -16.25 -3.52
N PRO A 422 -3.65 -17.32 -2.90
CA PRO A 422 -5.08 -17.52 -2.74
C PRO A 422 -5.68 -16.50 -1.76
N VAL A 423 -6.72 -15.77 -2.18
CA VAL A 423 -7.51 -14.91 -1.28
C VAL A 423 -8.68 -15.71 -0.71
N PRO A 424 -8.80 -15.84 0.62
CA PRO A 424 -9.89 -16.58 1.25
C PRO A 424 -11.27 -16.12 0.74
N ARG A 425 -12.22 -17.06 0.67
CA ARG A 425 -13.58 -16.73 0.25
C ARG A 425 -14.25 -15.82 1.27
N SER A 426 -15.08 -14.90 0.78
CA SER A 426 -15.99 -14.14 1.64
C SER A 426 -16.98 -15.05 2.37
N MET A 427 -17.22 -14.78 3.66
CA MET A 427 -18.24 -15.49 4.44
C MET A 427 -19.66 -15.07 4.06
N THR A 428 -19.85 -13.82 3.64
CA THR A 428 -21.13 -13.24 3.23
C THR A 428 -21.02 -12.70 1.81
N VAL A 429 -22.06 -12.90 0.99
CA VAL A 429 -22.08 -12.37 -0.38
C VAL A 429 -23.42 -11.71 -0.60
N SER A 430 -23.40 -10.50 -1.15
CA SER A 430 -24.61 -9.76 -1.46
C SER A 430 -25.53 -10.53 -2.40
N PRO A 431 -26.86 -10.52 -2.17
CA PRO A 431 -27.81 -11.15 -3.09
C PRO A 431 -27.86 -10.46 -4.47
N TYR A 432 -27.33 -9.23 -4.60
CA TYR A 432 -27.28 -8.46 -5.84
C TYR A 432 -26.14 -8.91 -6.77
N THR A 433 -26.09 -10.20 -7.07
CA THR A 433 -24.96 -10.82 -7.78
C THR A 433 -24.75 -10.31 -9.21
N SER A 434 -25.83 -9.87 -9.87
CA SER A 434 -25.78 -9.19 -11.18
C SER A 434 -25.15 -7.80 -11.12
N TRP A 435 -25.26 -7.09 -9.99
CA TRP A 435 -24.59 -5.80 -9.81
C TRP A 435 -23.12 -6.01 -9.47
N LEU A 436 -22.80 -6.97 -8.59
CA LEU A 436 -21.42 -7.34 -8.27
C LEU A 436 -20.59 -7.65 -9.52
N SER A 437 -21.15 -8.37 -10.50
CA SER A 437 -20.44 -8.70 -11.75
C SER A 437 -20.17 -7.50 -12.65
N LYS A 438 -20.84 -6.37 -12.46
CA LYS A 438 -20.55 -5.10 -13.15
C LYS A 438 -19.43 -4.32 -12.49
N VAL A 439 -19.19 -4.54 -11.19
CA VAL A 439 -18.12 -3.87 -10.43
C VAL A 439 -16.77 -4.41 -10.86
N SER A 440 -16.56 -5.71 -10.70
CA SER A 440 -15.30 -6.40 -11.01
C SER A 440 -15.55 -7.81 -11.54
N GLU A 441 -14.60 -8.33 -12.33
CA GLU A 441 -14.58 -9.72 -12.75
C GLU A 441 -14.29 -10.71 -11.61
N SER A 442 -13.61 -10.25 -10.54
CA SER A 442 -13.30 -11.03 -9.34
C SER A 442 -14.08 -10.51 -8.13
N ASP A 443 -14.22 -11.34 -7.10
CA ASP A 443 -15.02 -11.01 -5.90
C ASP A 443 -14.22 -10.21 -4.86
N VAL A 444 -13.21 -9.47 -5.33
CA VAL A 444 -12.24 -8.72 -4.53
C VAL A 444 -11.89 -7.44 -5.29
N LEU A 445 -11.71 -6.33 -4.58
CA LEU A 445 -11.02 -5.13 -5.07
C LEU A 445 -9.63 -5.02 -4.44
N ILE A 446 -8.68 -4.42 -5.15
CA ILE A 446 -7.29 -4.27 -4.73
C ILE A 446 -6.86 -2.80 -4.76
N ALA A 447 -6.02 -2.41 -3.79
CA ALA A 447 -5.31 -1.14 -3.80
C ALA A 447 -3.85 -1.34 -3.33
N PRO A 448 -2.90 -0.52 -3.81
CA PRO A 448 -1.54 -0.52 -3.29
C PRO A 448 -1.53 0.01 -1.85
N LEU A 449 -0.59 -0.44 -1.03
CA LEU A 449 -0.28 0.12 0.29
C LEU A 449 1.03 0.91 0.21
N GLY A 450 1.08 2.07 0.89
CA GLY A 450 2.30 2.89 0.98
C GLY A 450 3.52 2.13 1.52
N SER A 451 3.30 1.11 2.35
CA SER A 451 4.36 0.26 2.90
C SER A 451 5.00 -0.72 1.90
N GLY A 452 4.63 -0.71 0.62
CA GLY A 452 5.11 -1.67 -0.39
C GLY A 452 4.37 -3.02 -0.41
N GLY A 453 3.11 -3.03 0.02
CA GLY A 453 2.21 -4.20 -0.02
C GLY A 453 0.94 -3.93 -0.82
N VAL A 454 -0.06 -4.80 -0.70
CA VAL A 454 -1.40 -4.57 -1.25
C VAL A 454 -2.47 -4.83 -0.21
N VAL A 455 -3.57 -4.10 -0.32
CA VAL A 455 -4.79 -4.39 0.43
C VAL A 455 -5.82 -4.98 -0.51
N THR A 456 -6.55 -5.99 -0.04
CA THR A 456 -7.71 -6.53 -0.74
C THR A 456 -8.95 -6.35 0.10
N VAL A 457 -10.05 -5.97 -0.53
CA VAL A 457 -11.37 -5.97 0.11
C VAL A 457 -12.29 -6.88 -0.69
N ASP A 458 -12.79 -7.94 -0.06
CA ASP A 458 -13.78 -8.80 -0.71
C ASP A 458 -15.18 -8.21 -0.69
N MET A 459 -16.07 -8.76 -1.51
CA MET A 459 -17.44 -8.26 -1.63
C MET A 459 -18.31 -8.47 -0.38
N GLY A 460 -17.82 -9.17 0.66
CA GLY A 460 -18.47 -9.25 1.98
C GLY A 460 -17.88 -8.29 3.01
N GLY A 461 -16.94 -7.42 2.59
CA GLY A 461 -16.36 -6.39 3.45
C GLY A 461 -15.17 -6.85 4.29
N TYR A 462 -14.59 -8.02 4.01
CA TYR A 462 -13.33 -8.39 4.66
C TYR A 462 -12.16 -7.69 3.98
N VAL A 463 -11.43 -6.92 4.77
CA VAL A 463 -10.18 -6.28 4.41
C VAL A 463 -9.03 -7.19 4.81
N ARG A 464 -8.06 -7.38 3.92
CA ARG A 464 -6.82 -8.14 4.18
C ARG A 464 -5.61 -7.35 3.70
N LEU A 465 -4.61 -7.27 4.56
CA LEU A 465 -3.32 -6.65 4.27
C LEU A 465 -2.32 -7.72 3.84
N TRP A 466 -1.68 -7.51 2.70
CA TRP A 466 -0.73 -8.44 2.11
C TRP A 466 0.64 -7.81 1.95
N GLU A 467 1.66 -8.61 2.22
CA GLU A 467 3.05 -8.29 1.92
C GLU A 467 3.56 -9.27 0.87
N THR A 468 3.98 -8.75 -0.28
CA THR A 468 4.40 -9.58 -1.43
C THR A 468 5.86 -9.37 -1.82
N GLY A 469 6.48 -8.27 -1.38
CA GLY A 469 7.89 -7.97 -1.62
C GLY A 469 8.80 -8.99 -0.96
N LEU A 470 9.77 -9.52 -1.71
CA LEU A 470 10.68 -10.57 -1.21
C LEU A 470 11.55 -10.05 -0.05
N ASP A 471 12.18 -8.89 -0.23
CA ASP A 471 13.09 -8.32 0.76
C ASP A 471 12.37 -7.92 2.05
N THR A 472 11.16 -7.38 1.92
CA THR A 472 10.33 -7.03 3.07
C THR A 472 9.85 -8.29 3.77
N LEU A 473 9.38 -9.31 3.04
CA LEU A 473 8.97 -10.60 3.62
C LEU A 473 10.11 -11.28 4.37
N GLN A 474 11.33 -11.27 3.82
CA GLN A 474 12.50 -11.83 4.49
C GLN A 474 12.81 -11.11 5.80
N ARG A 475 12.75 -9.78 5.82
CA ARG A 475 12.93 -8.97 7.04
C ARG A 475 11.83 -9.27 8.06
N SER A 476 10.57 -9.23 7.63
CA SER A 476 9.40 -9.53 8.46
C SER A 476 9.48 -10.96 9.05
N LEU A 477 9.98 -11.94 8.29
CA LEU A 477 10.18 -13.31 8.76
C LEU A 477 11.28 -13.39 9.83
N MET A 478 12.39 -12.67 9.65
CA MET A 478 13.46 -12.60 10.66
C MET A 478 12.96 -11.96 11.96
N GLU A 479 12.21 -10.86 11.85
CA GLU A 479 11.57 -10.19 13.00
C GLU A 479 10.58 -11.14 13.70
N TRP A 480 9.73 -11.82 12.94
CA TRP A 480 8.78 -12.81 13.47
C TRP A 480 9.48 -13.96 14.20
N ARG A 481 10.55 -14.51 13.63
CA ARG A 481 11.38 -15.54 14.29
C ARG A 481 12.00 -15.04 15.58
N ASN A 482 12.45 -13.80 15.61
CA ASN A 482 12.99 -13.19 16.83
C ASN A 482 11.91 -13.01 17.92
N MET A 483 10.65 -12.76 17.52
CA MET A 483 9.52 -12.61 18.47
C MET A 483 9.03 -13.94 19.05
N ILE A 484 9.04 -15.02 18.27
CA ILE A 484 8.60 -16.36 18.73
C ILE A 484 9.74 -17.12 19.42
N GLY A 485 10.99 -16.76 19.12
CA GLY A 485 12.17 -17.42 19.65
C GLY A 485 12.63 -18.58 18.77
N THR A 486 13.80 -19.14 19.08
CA THR A 486 14.32 -20.34 18.41
C THR A 486 14.11 -21.57 19.28
N GLU A 487 14.00 -22.75 18.65
CA GLU A 487 13.90 -24.04 19.36
C GLU A 487 15.15 -24.38 20.19
N ASP A 488 16.21 -23.57 20.11
CA ASP A 488 17.49 -23.72 20.83
C ASP A 488 17.37 -23.55 22.37
N GLY A 489 16.16 -23.44 22.92
CA GLY A 489 15.91 -23.29 24.36
C GLY A 489 16.37 -21.96 24.97
N ARG A 490 16.86 -21.02 24.14
CA ARG A 490 17.25 -19.69 24.61
C ARG A 490 16.02 -18.91 25.08
N PRO A 491 16.04 -18.31 26.28
CA PRO A 491 14.89 -17.59 26.80
C PRO A 491 14.59 -16.38 25.92
N LEU A 492 13.31 -16.22 25.57
CA LEU A 492 12.80 -15.02 24.90
C LEU A 492 13.13 -13.77 25.71
N GLN A 493 13.90 -12.86 25.10
CA GLN A 493 14.24 -11.57 25.69
C GLN A 493 13.35 -10.49 25.09
N ILE A 494 12.52 -9.87 25.93
CA ILE A 494 11.71 -8.71 25.54
C ILE A 494 12.41 -7.46 26.06
N THR A 495 12.77 -6.55 25.15
CA THR A 495 13.32 -5.24 25.50
C THR A 495 12.19 -4.22 25.53
N ILE A 496 11.80 -3.78 26.73
CA ILE A 496 10.78 -2.73 26.91
C ILE A 496 11.52 -1.41 27.11
N GLN A 497 11.35 -0.46 26.18
CA GLN A 497 11.86 0.89 26.39
C GLN A 497 10.92 1.64 27.33
N ARG A 498 11.43 2.01 28.50
CA ARG A 498 10.77 2.87 29.49
C ARG A 498 11.81 3.86 29.99
N ASP A 499 11.48 5.14 29.96
CA ASP A 499 12.29 6.15 30.63
C ASP A 499 12.03 6.09 32.13
N SER A 500 13.09 5.92 32.91
CA SER A 500 12.98 5.90 34.37
C SER A 500 12.65 7.28 34.96
N GLY A 501 12.93 8.37 34.23
CA GLY A 501 12.73 9.77 34.69
C GLY A 501 13.55 10.14 35.92
N LEU A 502 14.57 9.34 36.25
CA LEU A 502 15.22 9.33 37.56
C LEU A 502 16.74 9.31 37.41
N ASP A 503 17.39 10.35 37.93
CA ASP A 503 18.84 10.54 37.86
C ASP A 503 19.62 9.74 38.93
N VAL A 504 20.92 9.64 38.69
CA VAL A 504 21.91 9.06 39.61
C VAL A 504 22.44 10.12 40.58
N THR A 505 22.78 9.70 41.78
CA THR A 505 23.25 10.62 42.84
C THR A 505 24.68 10.30 43.25
N ALA A 506 24.89 9.21 43.97
CA ALA A 506 26.21 8.75 44.40
C ALA A 506 26.25 7.23 44.55
N PRO A 507 27.34 6.57 44.13
CA PRO A 507 27.49 5.13 44.22
C PRO A 507 27.56 4.67 45.68
N LYS A 508 26.94 3.54 46.00
CA LYS A 508 26.94 2.91 47.33
C LYS A 508 26.78 1.39 47.23
N HIS A 509 27.16 0.67 48.29
CA HIS A 509 26.99 -0.79 48.35
C HIS A 509 25.50 -1.20 48.37
N GLY A 510 24.68 -0.50 49.16
CA GLY A 510 23.28 -0.86 49.42
C GLY A 510 23.10 -1.63 50.72
N LYS A 511 21.84 -1.84 51.12
CA LYS A 511 21.48 -2.69 52.26
C LYS A 511 21.36 -4.14 51.78
N ILE A 512 21.81 -5.09 52.59
CA ILE A 512 21.62 -6.53 52.34
C ILE A 512 20.24 -6.92 52.86
N ASP A 513 19.44 -7.57 52.01
CA ASP A 513 18.14 -8.12 52.40
C ASP A 513 18.33 -9.46 53.13
N PRO A 514 17.88 -9.60 54.40
CA PRO A 514 17.96 -10.87 55.13
C PRO A 514 17.21 -12.02 54.45
N ASN A 515 16.18 -11.72 53.66
CA ASN A 515 15.33 -12.73 53.00
C ASN A 515 15.74 -12.99 51.55
N ASN A 516 16.79 -12.34 51.04
CA ASN A 516 17.24 -12.40 49.65
C ASN A 516 16.08 -12.27 48.63
N ALA A 517 15.13 -11.36 48.86
CA ALA A 517 14.02 -11.17 47.94
C ALA A 517 14.49 -10.49 46.64
N PRO A 518 13.86 -10.79 45.48
CA PRO A 518 14.23 -10.18 44.21
C PRO A 518 13.78 -8.71 44.17
N HIS A 519 14.75 -7.80 44.08
CA HIS A 519 14.51 -6.35 43.96
C HIS A 519 14.83 -5.88 42.54
N VAL A 520 13.85 -5.27 41.87
CA VAL A 520 13.99 -4.71 40.51
C VAL A 520 13.82 -3.19 40.57
N GLY A 521 14.84 -2.45 40.13
CA GLY A 521 14.84 -0.98 40.20
C GLY A 521 15.20 -0.41 41.59
N GLY A 522 15.09 0.92 41.72
CA GLY A 522 15.39 1.63 42.98
C GLY A 522 16.89 1.76 43.29
N ASN A 523 17.22 2.23 44.51
CA ASN A 523 18.60 2.47 44.94
C ASN A 523 18.88 2.03 46.39
N GLN A 524 18.18 1.02 46.91
CA GLN A 524 18.25 0.67 48.32
C GLN A 524 19.02 -0.63 48.59
N TRP A 525 18.91 -1.62 47.72
CA TRP A 525 19.31 -3.01 47.99
C TRP A 525 20.57 -3.42 47.23
N ALA A 526 21.52 -4.03 47.94
CA ALA A 526 22.70 -4.65 47.36
C ALA A 526 22.30 -5.94 46.62
N GLY A 527 22.73 -6.10 45.37
CA GLY A 527 22.40 -7.26 44.52
C GLY A 527 21.07 -7.13 43.77
N GLY A 528 20.40 -5.97 43.84
CA GLY A 528 19.22 -5.68 43.03
C GLY A 528 19.54 -5.62 41.53
N THR A 529 18.50 -5.79 40.69
CA THR A 529 18.65 -5.78 39.23
C THR A 529 17.97 -4.55 38.61
N GLY A 530 18.59 -3.92 37.60
CA GLY A 530 18.02 -2.77 36.89
C GLY A 530 17.86 -1.49 37.73
N GLY A 531 18.53 -1.40 38.89
CA GLY A 531 18.49 -0.25 39.80
C GLY A 531 19.47 0.87 39.46
N ARG A 532 19.58 1.85 40.37
CA ARG A 532 20.52 2.96 40.29
C ARG A 532 21.37 3.09 41.55
N ASP A 533 22.55 3.69 41.44
CA ASP A 533 23.48 4.05 42.54
C ASP A 533 24.01 2.89 43.38
N THR A 534 23.50 1.67 43.25
CA THR A 534 23.72 0.56 44.18
C THR A 534 24.45 -0.60 43.51
N ALA A 535 25.26 -1.35 44.26
CA ALA A 535 25.96 -2.52 43.72
C ALA A 535 24.96 -3.60 43.30
N GLY A 536 25.02 -4.05 42.04
CA GLY A 536 24.01 -4.94 41.46
C GLY A 536 24.25 -5.22 39.98
N LEU A 537 23.28 -5.86 39.32
CA LEU A 537 23.35 -6.21 37.90
C LEU A 537 22.35 -5.42 37.05
N GLY A 538 22.75 -5.10 35.82
CA GLY A 538 21.85 -4.47 34.85
C GLY A 538 21.45 -3.02 35.13
N GLY A 539 21.84 -2.43 36.26
CA GLY A 539 21.56 -1.03 36.66
C GLY A 539 22.51 0.05 36.10
N LYS A 540 22.41 1.28 36.62
CA LYS A 540 23.29 2.43 36.31
C LYS A 540 23.87 3.09 37.58
N GLY A 541 25.08 3.65 37.52
CA GLY A 541 25.67 4.43 38.63
C GLY A 541 26.10 3.66 39.89
N GLY A 542 26.04 2.33 39.91
CA GLY A 542 26.57 1.51 41.02
C GLY A 542 28.10 1.34 40.96
N PRO A 543 28.76 1.04 42.10
CA PRO A 543 30.22 0.96 42.19
C PRO A 543 30.82 -0.30 41.53
N TYR A 544 30.17 -1.46 41.68
CA TYR A 544 30.63 -2.74 41.13
C TYR A 544 29.45 -3.70 40.92
N ARG A 545 29.72 -4.80 40.21
CA ARG A 545 28.72 -5.84 39.94
C ARG A 545 28.61 -6.78 41.12
N LEU A 546 27.39 -7.00 41.60
CA LEU A 546 27.08 -7.96 42.64
C LEU A 546 25.91 -8.82 42.15
N ASP A 547 26.14 -10.13 42.03
CA ASP A 547 25.12 -11.09 41.61
C ASP A 547 24.52 -11.77 42.84
N ALA A 548 23.21 -11.62 43.02
CA ALA A 548 22.44 -12.26 44.10
C ALA A 548 21.62 -13.47 43.60
N GLY A 549 21.83 -13.92 42.36
CA GLY A 549 21.17 -15.09 41.76
C GLY A 549 19.78 -14.81 41.19
N HIS A 550 19.42 -13.54 40.99
CA HIS A 550 18.09 -13.11 40.53
C HIS A 550 18.04 -12.84 39.03
N LYS A 551 16.84 -12.89 38.42
CA LYS A 551 16.64 -12.51 37.01
C LYS A 551 17.08 -11.07 36.76
N VAL A 552 18.02 -10.89 35.83
CA VAL A 552 18.63 -9.59 35.54
C VAL A 552 17.75 -8.76 34.61
N TYR A 553 17.20 -7.65 35.14
CA TYR A 553 16.59 -6.59 34.35
C TYR A 553 17.67 -5.56 33.98
N GLN A 554 17.81 -5.24 32.70
CA GLN A 554 18.83 -4.30 32.22
C GLN A 554 18.20 -2.96 31.84
N VAL A 555 18.77 -1.86 32.35
CA VAL A 555 18.47 -0.52 31.85
C VAL A 555 19.06 -0.33 30.44
N SER A 556 18.46 0.55 29.65
CA SER A 556 18.90 0.90 28.30
C SER A 556 20.36 1.40 28.30
N GLN A 557 21.03 1.23 27.16
CA GLN A 557 22.42 1.67 27.01
C GLN A 557 22.53 3.21 27.09
N THR A 558 21.54 3.93 26.55
CA THR A 558 21.45 5.40 26.65
C THR A 558 21.43 5.88 28.10
N GLU A 559 20.68 5.23 28.98
CA GLU A 559 20.64 5.59 30.41
C GLU A 559 21.96 5.26 31.15
N LYS A 560 22.69 4.22 30.73
CA LYS A 560 24.02 3.89 31.29
C LYS A 560 25.09 4.87 30.86
N ASP A 561 24.96 5.41 29.66
CA ASP A 561 25.91 6.37 29.10
C ASP A 561 25.68 7.80 29.59
N ALA A 562 24.44 8.13 29.98
CA ALA A 562 24.06 9.41 30.58
C ALA A 562 24.54 9.62 32.03
N VAL A 563 25.25 8.66 32.64
CA VAL A 563 25.78 8.78 34.01
C VAL A 563 26.89 9.85 34.04
N PRO A 564 26.77 10.90 34.91
CA PRO A 564 27.78 11.95 35.03
C PRO A 564 29.18 11.40 35.35
N GLU A 565 30.20 12.08 34.82
CA GLU A 565 31.60 11.65 34.98
C GLU A 565 32.05 11.64 36.45
N GLU A 566 31.52 12.55 37.27
CA GLU A 566 31.79 12.59 38.72
C GLU A 566 31.32 11.31 39.43
N VAL A 567 30.13 10.82 39.08
CA VAL A 567 29.56 9.57 39.62
C VAL A 567 30.35 8.36 39.13
N ARG A 568 30.80 8.37 37.87
CA ARG A 568 31.68 7.31 37.32
C ARG A 568 33.03 7.26 38.05
N ARG A 569 33.63 8.41 38.36
CA ARG A 569 34.89 8.48 39.10
C ARG A 569 34.70 7.99 40.54
N ALA A 570 33.67 8.46 41.24
CA ALA A 570 33.34 8.01 42.59
C ALA A 570 33.06 6.49 42.65
N ALA A 571 32.43 5.94 41.61
CA ALA A 571 32.14 4.51 41.52
C ALA A 571 33.45 3.70 41.38
N ARG A 572 34.39 4.18 40.56
CA ARG A 572 35.72 3.57 40.41
C ARG A 572 36.53 3.60 41.71
N GLU A 573 36.59 4.74 42.38
CA GLU A 573 37.30 4.86 43.66
C GLU A 573 36.74 3.91 44.72
N MET A 574 35.41 3.79 44.80
CA MET A 574 34.75 2.86 45.71
C MET A 574 35.00 1.39 45.32
N ALA A 575 35.04 1.08 44.02
CA ALA A 575 35.37 -0.25 43.53
C ALA A 575 36.82 -0.63 43.86
N GLU A 576 37.78 0.28 43.66
CA GLU A 576 39.19 0.06 44.01
C GLU A 576 39.38 -0.16 45.51
N LYS A 577 38.68 0.63 46.34
CA LYS A 577 38.71 0.44 47.80
C LYS A 577 38.12 -0.91 48.21
N ALA A 578 36.95 -1.26 47.68
CA ALA A 578 36.30 -2.55 47.94
C ALA A 578 37.16 -3.73 47.45
N PHE A 579 37.83 -3.57 46.31
CA PHE A 579 38.76 -4.58 45.79
C PHE A 579 39.96 -4.77 46.74
N LYS A 580 40.58 -3.69 47.22
CA LYS A 580 41.68 -3.77 48.19
C LYS A 580 41.26 -4.38 49.52
N GLU A 581 40.06 -4.06 50.00
CA GLU A 581 39.50 -4.69 51.21
C GLU A 581 39.26 -6.20 50.99
N ARG A 582 38.72 -6.58 49.83
CA ARG A 582 38.51 -7.99 49.48
C ARG A 582 39.83 -8.76 49.36
N LEU A 583 40.86 -8.15 48.77
CA LEU A 583 42.22 -8.72 48.70
C LEU A 583 42.81 -8.98 50.08
N LYS A 584 42.62 -8.06 51.03
CA LYS A 584 43.03 -8.26 52.43
C LYS A 584 42.24 -9.38 53.11
N GLU A 585 40.94 -9.47 52.86
CA GLU A 585 40.08 -10.51 53.45
C GLU A 585 40.47 -11.92 52.99
N ILE A 586 40.89 -12.07 51.74
CA ILE A 586 41.32 -13.35 51.15
C ILE A 586 42.82 -13.61 51.32
N ASP A 587 43.52 -12.78 52.10
CA ASP A 587 44.97 -12.86 52.38
C ASP A 587 45.85 -12.91 51.12
N MET A 588 45.54 -12.05 50.14
CA MET A 588 46.21 -11.99 48.84
C MET A 588 46.82 -10.60 48.58
N SER A 589 48.06 -10.55 48.10
CA SER A 589 48.69 -9.28 47.70
C SER A 589 48.18 -8.81 46.33
N GLU A 590 48.33 -7.51 46.02
CA GLU A 590 47.99 -6.97 44.68
C GLU A 590 48.78 -7.67 43.56
N TYR A 591 50.02 -8.12 43.84
CA TYR A 591 50.84 -8.88 42.90
C TYR A 591 50.31 -10.30 42.67
N ASP A 592 49.85 -10.96 43.73
CA ASP A 592 49.28 -12.32 43.66
C ASP A 592 47.94 -12.31 42.92
N ALA A 593 47.13 -11.28 43.14
CA ALA A 593 45.87 -11.07 42.43
C ALA A 593 46.10 -10.87 40.93
N ALA A 594 47.05 -10.01 40.54
CA ALA A 594 47.41 -9.81 39.12
C ALA A 594 47.95 -11.09 38.46
N THR A 595 48.71 -11.88 39.21
CA THR A 595 49.23 -13.18 38.76
C THR A 595 48.10 -14.19 38.57
N TYR A 596 47.18 -14.29 39.54
CA TYR A 596 46.00 -15.13 39.46
C TYR A 596 45.09 -14.73 38.29
N GLU A 597 44.87 -13.43 38.08
CA GLU A 597 44.06 -12.92 36.98
C GLU A 597 44.67 -13.29 35.62
N ARG A 598 46.00 -13.18 35.47
CA ARG A 598 46.72 -13.60 34.26
C ARG A 598 46.54 -15.09 33.94
N PHE A 599 46.55 -15.96 34.94
CA PHE A 599 46.36 -17.40 34.73
C PHE A 599 44.88 -17.76 34.55
N SER A 600 43.98 -17.20 35.35
CA SER A 600 42.55 -17.48 35.28
C SER A 600 41.92 -16.96 33.99
N SER A 601 42.34 -15.80 33.47
CA SER A 601 41.83 -15.26 32.20
C SER A 601 42.12 -16.18 31.01
N ALA A 602 43.27 -16.87 31.02
CA ALA A 602 43.69 -17.78 29.94
C ALA A 602 42.85 -19.07 29.89
N VAL A 603 42.25 -19.48 31.02
CA VAL A 603 41.49 -20.74 31.16
C VAL A 603 40.00 -20.48 31.40
N SER A 604 39.59 -19.22 31.60
CA SER A 604 38.22 -18.80 31.93
C SER A 604 37.18 -19.35 30.93
N ARG A 605 37.49 -19.32 29.64
CA ARG A 605 36.56 -19.76 28.59
C ARG A 605 36.30 -21.27 28.64
N GLN A 606 37.35 -22.04 28.89
CA GLN A 606 37.30 -23.50 29.01
C GLN A 606 36.57 -23.92 30.28
N VAL A 607 36.83 -23.25 31.41
CA VAL A 607 36.14 -23.48 32.69
C VAL A 607 34.66 -23.14 32.58
N GLN A 608 34.30 -22.02 31.95
CA GLN A 608 32.90 -21.63 31.72
C GLN A 608 32.18 -22.69 30.88
N SER A 609 32.83 -23.20 29.83
CA SER A 609 32.27 -24.26 28.98
C SER A 609 32.04 -25.57 29.76
N LEU A 610 32.99 -25.98 30.59
CA LEU A 610 32.85 -27.15 31.48
C LEU A 610 31.74 -26.97 32.50
N ARG A 611 31.60 -25.78 33.09
CA ARG A 611 30.55 -25.45 34.05
C ARG A 611 29.16 -25.54 33.42
N ILE A 612 28.98 -25.01 32.22
CA ILE A 612 27.70 -25.11 31.48
C ILE A 612 27.35 -26.57 31.20
N ILE A 613 28.33 -27.39 30.80
CA ILE A 613 28.13 -28.83 30.57
C ILE A 613 27.72 -29.53 31.86
N LEU A 614 28.38 -29.24 32.99
CA LEU A 614 28.08 -29.84 34.29
C LEU A 614 26.71 -29.40 34.85
N ASP A 615 26.37 -28.11 34.74
CA ASP A 615 25.07 -27.58 35.16
C ASP A 615 23.92 -28.12 34.27
N SER A 616 24.20 -28.53 33.04
CA SER A 616 23.22 -29.18 32.15
C SER A 616 23.00 -30.68 32.42
N LEU A 617 23.87 -31.29 33.25
CA LEU A 617 23.80 -32.71 33.64
C LEU A 617 23.09 -32.92 34.99
N GLN A 618 22.75 -31.85 35.71
CA GLN A 618 21.81 -31.83 36.83
C GLN A 618 20.41 -31.47 36.34
#